data_AF-A0A965G9K9-F1
#
_entry.id   AF-A0A965G9K9-F1
#
_cell.length_a   1.000
_cell.length_b   1.000
_cell.length_c   1.000
_cell.angle_alpha   90.00
_cell.angle_beta   90.00
_cell.angle_gamma   90.00
#
_symmetry.space_group_name_H-M   'P 1'
#
loop_
_entity.id
_entity.type
_entity.pdbx_description
1 polymer ?
#
loop_
_entity_poly.entity_id
_entity_poly.type
_entity_poly.pdbx_seq_one_letter_code
_entity_poly.pdbx_strand_id
1 'polypeptide(L)'
;MSSFGSRGNRPGKKDSGPKAKFSQLWPYMREQRRLLVFAVILSLLSASVNLAQPLVVGNIISTVQEGSDVIPLALILLGITLLSAVAGGAMYYVLAKAGEGVVFSARSKLSTRLLRLPIFEYDLRRTGDLVSRVGSDTTLLRAALTQGLVDGAGGALLFIGSVVAMAVIDWLLLLITLLMISIAVAAIGVTSRRIRAATTKAQERVGNMSASVERALSAVRTIRAARAESRESAQIQTDATEAYSQGVKIAGINSWVTPIGGLAANGAF
;
A
#
# COMPACT_ATOMS: atom_id res chain seq x y z
N MET A 1 -43.97 -7.58 -32.28
CA MET A 1 -42.75 -7.00 -32.89
C MET A 1 -42.46 -5.66 -32.23
N SER A 2 -41.29 -5.54 -31.60
CA SER A 2 -40.53 -4.33 -31.15
C SER A 2 -39.84 -4.67 -29.82
N SER A 3 -38.70 -5.36 -29.90
CA SER A 3 -37.36 -4.76 -29.75
C SER A 3 -37.02 -4.37 -28.30
N PHE A 4 -36.82 -5.38 -27.45
CA PHE A 4 -36.04 -5.21 -26.22
C PHE A 4 -34.56 -5.30 -26.61
N GLY A 5 -33.93 -4.14 -26.74
CA GLY A 5 -32.51 -4.01 -27.03
C GLY A 5 -31.66 -4.61 -25.91
N SER A 6 -30.98 -5.72 -26.25
CA SER A 6 -29.89 -6.28 -25.48
C SER A 6 -28.78 -5.22 -25.33
N ARG A 7 -28.66 -4.66 -24.12
CA ARG A 7 -27.51 -3.82 -23.75
C ARG A 7 -26.30 -4.74 -23.61
N GLY A 8 -25.55 -4.87 -24.71
CA GLY A 8 -24.23 -5.49 -24.70
C GLY A 8 -23.35 -4.86 -23.63
N ASN A 9 -22.88 -5.71 -22.71
CA ASN A 9 -21.90 -5.39 -21.70
C ASN A 9 -20.58 -4.98 -22.39
N ARG A 10 -20.37 -3.68 -22.59
CA ARG A 10 -19.10 -3.16 -23.10
C ARG A 10 -18.03 -3.43 -22.05
N PRO A 11 -16.88 -4.05 -22.40
CA PRO A 11 -15.77 -4.20 -21.47
C PRO A 11 -15.38 -2.81 -20.95
N GLY A 12 -15.38 -2.64 -19.63
CA GLY A 12 -15.06 -1.38 -18.97
C GLY A 12 -13.76 -0.82 -19.53
N LYS A 13 -13.83 0.40 -20.08
CA LYS A 13 -12.64 1.17 -20.47
C LYS A 13 -11.65 1.11 -19.30
N LYS A 14 -10.42 0.65 -19.55
CA LYS A 14 -9.32 0.78 -18.58
C LYS A 14 -9.32 2.21 -18.06
N ASP A 15 -9.43 2.36 -16.75
CA ASP A 15 -9.37 3.66 -16.07
C ASP A 15 -8.02 4.34 -16.39
N SER A 16 -8.04 5.11 -17.46
CA SER A 16 -6.96 6.01 -17.89
C SER A 16 -7.34 7.44 -17.50
N GLY A 17 -7.86 7.62 -16.29
CA GLY A 17 -8.00 8.94 -15.69
C GLY A 17 -6.62 9.58 -15.56
N PRO A 18 -6.50 10.92 -15.69
CA PRO A 18 -5.23 11.61 -15.48
C PRO A 18 -4.70 11.25 -14.09
N LYS A 19 -3.49 10.66 -14.02
CA LYS A 19 -2.82 10.44 -12.74
C LYS A 19 -2.63 11.80 -12.08
N ALA A 20 -3.33 12.05 -10.98
CA ALA A 20 -3.24 13.31 -10.26
C ALA A 20 -1.76 13.58 -9.94
N LYS A 21 -1.27 14.73 -10.38
CA LYS A 21 0.14 15.11 -10.17
C LYS A 21 0.28 15.62 -8.74
N PHE A 22 1.36 15.25 -8.05
CA PHE A 22 1.65 15.71 -6.69
C PHE A 22 1.62 17.25 -6.57
N SER A 23 1.94 17.95 -7.67
CA SER A 23 1.85 19.41 -7.78
C SER A 23 0.44 19.98 -7.58
N GLN A 24 -0.61 19.20 -7.83
CA GLN A 24 -2.01 19.60 -7.63
C GLN A 24 -2.45 19.52 -6.16
N LEU A 25 -1.73 18.74 -5.33
CA LEU A 25 -1.96 18.62 -3.89
C LEU A 25 -1.18 19.65 -3.07
N TRP A 26 -0.10 20.20 -3.67
CA TRP A 26 0.76 21.21 -3.07
C TRP A 26 0.03 22.43 -2.47
N PRO A 27 -1.03 23.01 -3.10
CA PRO A 27 -1.72 24.17 -2.54
C PRO A 27 -2.41 23.87 -1.21
N TYR A 28 -2.95 22.65 -1.04
CA TYR A 28 -3.62 22.22 0.18
C TYR A 28 -2.61 21.86 1.27
N MET A 29 -1.49 21.23 0.90
CA MET A 29 -0.38 20.95 1.82
C MET A 29 0.25 22.24 2.37
N ARG A 30 0.35 23.28 1.54
CA ARG A 30 0.92 24.58 1.93
C ARG A 30 0.16 25.26 3.07
N GLU A 31 -1.14 25.00 3.21
CA GLU A 31 -1.96 25.51 4.32
C GLU A 31 -1.51 24.93 5.67
N GLN A 32 -1.00 23.70 5.67
CA GLN A 32 -0.49 23.00 6.86
C GLN A 32 1.05 22.92 6.91
N ARG A 33 1.76 23.81 6.18
CA ARG A 33 3.22 23.78 6.06
C ARG A 33 3.99 23.75 7.39
N ARG A 34 3.46 24.41 8.43
CA ARG A 34 4.11 24.47 9.76
C ARG A 34 4.14 23.09 10.41
N LEU A 35 3.01 22.36 10.37
CA LEU A 35 2.92 21.02 10.92
C LEU A 35 3.74 20.02 10.08
N LEU A 36 3.74 20.17 8.75
CA LEU A 36 4.54 19.31 7.87
C LEU A 36 6.05 19.50 8.09
N VAL A 37 6.54 20.74 8.20
CA VAL A 37 7.95 21.00 8.51
C VAL A 37 8.30 20.45 9.90
N PHE A 38 7.43 20.66 10.89
CA PHE A 38 7.65 20.11 12.23
C PHE A 38 7.69 18.58 12.25
N ALA A 39 6.82 17.92 11.48
CA ALA A 39 6.82 16.47 11.31
C ALA A 39 8.13 15.97 10.67
N VAL A 40 8.67 16.68 9.67
CA VAL A 40 9.96 16.33 9.04
C VAL A 40 11.14 16.51 10.01
N ILE A 41 11.13 17.55 10.84
CA ILE A 41 12.17 17.76 11.86
C ILE A 41 12.09 16.64 12.90
N LEU A 42 10.90 16.33 13.40
CA LEU A 42 10.67 15.21 14.32
C LEU A 42 11.08 13.87 13.70
N SER A 43 10.85 13.65 12.40
CA SER A 43 11.24 12.42 11.73
C SER A 43 12.76 12.26 11.62
N LEU A 44 13.47 13.36 11.33
CA LEU A 44 14.93 13.37 11.31
C LEU A 44 15.48 13.05 12.70
N LEU A 45 14.95 13.70 13.74
CA LEU A 45 15.38 13.46 15.11
C LEU A 45 15.10 12.01 15.53
N SER A 46 13.90 11.50 15.26
CA SER A 46 13.52 10.11 15.56
C SER A 46 14.42 9.13 14.82
N ALA A 47 14.74 9.37 13.56
CA ALA A 47 15.65 8.53 12.79
C ALA A 47 17.06 8.51 13.41
N SER A 48 17.59 9.67 13.82
CA SER A 48 18.89 9.74 14.49
C SER A 48 18.92 8.97 15.81
N VAL A 49 17.87 9.06 16.63
CA VAL A 49 17.79 8.32 17.90
C VAL A 49 17.67 6.80 17.65
N ASN A 50 16.90 6.37 16.64
CA ASN A 50 16.82 4.96 16.27
C ASN A 50 18.17 4.42 15.78
N LEU A 51 18.92 5.19 15.00
CA LEU A 51 20.25 4.81 14.51
C LEU A 51 21.32 4.75 15.60
N ALA A 52 21.08 5.35 16.78
CA ALA A 52 21.96 5.21 17.92
C ALA A 52 21.84 3.85 18.62
N GLN A 53 20.68 3.16 18.50
CA GLN A 53 20.45 1.89 19.20
C GLN A 53 21.46 0.79 18.82
N PRO A 54 21.77 0.53 17.53
CA PRO A 54 22.76 -0.49 17.16
C PRO A 54 24.15 -0.23 17.74
N LEU A 55 24.56 1.04 17.86
CA LEU A 55 25.86 1.41 18.46
C LEU A 55 25.91 1.05 19.94
N VAL A 56 24.83 1.33 20.69
CA VAL A 56 24.75 0.98 22.10
C VAL A 56 24.69 -0.54 22.30
N VAL A 57 23.97 -1.26 21.43
CA VAL A 57 23.96 -2.73 21.44
C VAL A 57 25.35 -3.30 21.16
N GLY A 58 26.07 -2.75 20.17
CA GLY A 58 27.46 -3.14 19.90
C GLY A 58 28.36 -2.96 21.12
N ASN A 59 28.26 -1.81 21.80
CA ASN A 59 29.01 -1.56 23.04
C ASN A 59 28.62 -2.53 24.16
N ILE A 60 27.34 -2.86 24.32
CA ILE A 60 26.89 -3.86 25.31
C ILE A 60 27.57 -5.21 25.02
N ILE A 61 27.60 -5.65 23.75
CA ILE A 61 28.25 -6.91 23.37
C ILE A 61 29.73 -6.89 23.74
N SER A 62 30.44 -5.80 23.44
CA SER A 62 31.86 -5.63 23.82
C SER A 62 32.06 -5.66 25.33
N THR A 63 31.22 -4.96 26.11
CA THR A 63 31.29 -4.94 27.58
C THR A 63 31.01 -6.32 28.19
N VAL A 64 30.09 -7.11 27.61
CA VAL A 64 29.87 -8.52 28.02
C VAL A 64 31.11 -9.36 27.77
N GLN A 65 31.76 -9.20 26.60
CA GLN A 65 32.97 -9.95 26.26
C GLN A 65 34.13 -9.63 27.22
N GLU A 66 34.19 -8.40 27.71
CA GLU A 66 35.15 -7.93 28.71
C GLU A 66 34.79 -8.32 30.16
N GLY A 67 33.62 -8.95 30.38
CA GLY A 67 33.15 -9.37 31.72
C GLY A 67 32.74 -8.22 32.64
N SER A 68 32.47 -7.04 32.08
CA SER A 68 32.12 -5.82 32.82
C SER A 68 30.60 -5.67 33.00
N ASP A 69 30.18 -4.75 33.88
CA ASP A 69 28.76 -4.51 34.15
C ASP A 69 28.07 -3.80 32.97
N VAL A 70 27.01 -4.43 32.46
CA VAL A 70 26.21 -3.95 31.32
C VAL A 70 25.03 -3.09 31.75
N ILE A 71 24.69 -3.05 33.04
CA ILE A 71 23.51 -2.32 33.55
C ILE A 71 23.49 -0.85 33.12
N PRO A 72 24.61 -0.08 33.17
CA PRO A 72 24.60 1.32 32.73
C PRO A 72 24.23 1.48 31.24
N LEU A 73 24.81 0.63 30.37
CA LEU A 73 24.53 0.66 28.94
C LEU A 73 23.11 0.18 28.63
N ALA A 74 22.60 -0.81 29.37
CA ALA A 74 21.22 -1.27 29.25
C ALA A 74 20.21 -0.18 29.65
N LEU A 75 20.49 0.61 30.70
CA LEU A 75 19.67 1.75 31.09
C LEU A 75 19.70 2.87 30.04
N ILE A 76 20.87 3.14 29.44
CA ILE A 76 20.99 4.08 28.31
C ILE A 76 20.16 3.59 27.13
N LEU A 77 20.25 2.30 26.76
CA LEU A 77 19.47 1.73 25.67
C LEU A 77 17.96 1.83 25.95
N LEU A 78 17.53 1.55 27.18
CA LEU A 78 16.15 1.73 27.60
C LEU A 78 15.70 3.18 27.45
N GLY A 79 16.52 4.14 27.90
CA GLY A 79 16.26 5.58 27.74
C GLY A 79 16.13 6.01 26.28
N ILE A 80 17.04 5.57 25.41
CA ILE A 80 17.00 5.81 23.95
C ILE A 80 15.74 5.20 23.33
N THR A 81 15.36 3.99 23.74
CA THR A 81 14.17 3.29 23.24
C THR A 81 12.89 4.02 23.63
N LEU A 82 12.77 4.44 24.90
CA LEU A 82 11.64 5.23 25.38
C LEU A 82 11.56 6.59 24.69
N LEU A 83 12.69 7.27 24.53
CA LEU A 83 12.76 8.54 23.80
C LEU A 83 12.34 8.37 22.34
N SER A 84 12.78 7.29 21.68
CA SER A 84 12.38 6.95 20.31
C SER A 84 10.88 6.73 20.19
N ALA A 85 10.29 6.00 21.14
CA ALA A 85 8.85 5.74 21.18
C ALA A 85 8.03 7.02 21.37
N VAL A 86 8.44 7.88 22.30
CA VAL A 86 7.77 9.18 22.55
C VAL A 86 7.91 10.11 21.33
N ALA A 87 9.12 10.21 20.76
CA ALA A 87 9.36 11.02 19.56
C ALA A 87 8.54 10.52 18.37
N GLY A 88 8.47 9.20 18.18
CA GLY A 88 7.64 8.56 17.15
C GLY A 88 6.15 8.84 17.34
N GLY A 89 5.64 8.73 18.57
CA GLY A 89 4.25 9.07 18.90
C GLY A 89 3.92 10.54 18.67
N ALA A 90 4.81 11.45 19.07
CA ALA A 90 4.66 12.89 18.84
C ALA A 90 4.66 13.22 17.33
N MET A 91 5.59 12.62 16.58
CA MET A 91 5.66 12.74 15.12
C MET A 91 4.37 12.27 14.46
N TYR A 92 3.87 11.10 14.84
CA TYR A 92 2.61 10.55 14.32
C TYR A 92 1.44 11.48 14.59
N TYR A 93 1.32 12.03 15.80
CA TYR A 93 0.25 12.96 16.15
C TYR A 93 0.30 14.25 15.32
N VAL A 94 1.48 14.88 15.21
CA VAL A 94 1.67 16.12 14.43
C VAL A 94 1.26 15.91 12.98
N LEU A 95 1.67 14.78 12.41
CA LEU A 95 1.33 14.43 11.04
C LEU A 95 -0.15 14.13 10.87
N ALA A 96 -0.75 13.33 11.76
CA ALA A 96 -2.17 13.01 11.71
C ALA A 96 -3.00 14.31 11.76
N LYS A 97 -2.59 15.26 12.62
CA LYS A 97 -3.19 16.59 12.70
C LYS A 97 -3.02 17.39 11.40
N ALA A 98 -1.84 17.33 10.76
CA ALA A 98 -1.62 17.96 9.46
C ALA A 98 -2.53 17.36 8.37
N GLY A 99 -2.64 16.03 8.34
CA GLY A 99 -3.51 15.30 7.42
C GLY A 99 -4.98 15.70 7.58
N GLU A 100 -5.49 15.73 8.81
CA GLU A 100 -6.85 16.19 9.09
C GLU A 100 -7.06 17.66 8.70
N GLY A 101 -6.08 18.52 8.94
CA GLY A 101 -6.14 19.93 8.51
C GLY A 101 -6.25 20.09 6.98
N VAL A 102 -5.57 19.24 6.21
CA VAL A 102 -5.67 19.21 4.75
C VAL A 102 -7.04 18.71 4.30
N VAL A 103 -7.55 17.63 4.91
CA VAL A 103 -8.89 17.08 4.61
C VAL A 103 -9.98 18.10 4.90
N PHE A 104 -9.91 18.76 6.06
CA PHE A 104 -10.85 19.80 6.44
C PHE A 104 -10.89 20.92 5.40
N SER A 105 -9.72 21.41 4.98
CA SER A 105 -9.60 22.48 3.99
C SER A 105 -10.13 22.05 2.62
N ALA A 106 -9.84 20.81 2.21
CA ALA A 106 -10.35 20.23 0.96
C ALA A 106 -11.87 20.08 0.98
N ARG A 107 -12.44 19.49 2.05
CA ARG A 107 -13.89 19.31 2.21
C ARG A 107 -14.62 20.64 2.24
N SER A 108 -14.13 21.62 3.00
CA SER A 108 -14.74 22.95 3.09
C SER A 108 -14.79 23.66 1.72
N LYS A 109 -13.67 23.65 0.98
CA LYS A 109 -13.60 24.24 -0.36
C LYS A 109 -14.45 23.50 -1.39
N LEU A 110 -14.45 22.17 -1.36
CA LEU A 110 -15.26 21.35 -2.27
C LEU A 110 -16.74 21.54 -2.00
N SER A 111 -17.19 21.47 -0.74
CA SER A 111 -18.59 21.71 -0.39
C SER A 111 -19.05 23.10 -0.82
N THR A 112 -18.25 24.13 -0.56
CA THR A 112 -18.58 25.51 -0.97
C THR A 112 -18.66 25.65 -2.49
N ARG A 113 -17.72 25.04 -3.24
CA ARG A 113 -17.72 25.07 -4.71
C ARG A 113 -18.90 24.26 -5.28
N LEU A 114 -19.22 23.11 -4.69
CA LEU A 114 -20.33 22.27 -5.10
C LEU A 114 -21.69 22.91 -4.85
N LEU A 115 -21.83 23.84 -3.91
CA LEU A 115 -23.06 24.61 -3.70
C LEU A 115 -23.21 25.81 -4.64
N ARG A 116 -22.12 26.22 -5.31
CA ARG A 116 -22.09 27.38 -6.23
C ARG A 116 -21.95 26.96 -7.70
N LEU A 117 -22.17 25.68 -7.99
CA LEU A 117 -21.99 25.14 -9.34
C LEU A 117 -23.21 25.50 -10.20
N PRO A 118 -23.04 25.83 -11.50
CA PRO A 118 -24.17 26.06 -12.39
C PRO A 118 -25.08 24.83 -12.49
N ILE A 119 -26.40 25.04 -12.61
CA ILE A 119 -27.40 23.96 -12.56
C ILE A 119 -27.12 22.84 -13.58
N PHE A 120 -26.70 23.22 -14.80
CA PHE A 120 -26.42 22.26 -15.88
C PHE A 120 -25.30 21.25 -15.55
N GLU A 121 -24.38 21.56 -14.63
CA GLU A 121 -23.33 20.62 -14.20
C GLU A 121 -23.87 19.50 -13.31
N TYR A 122 -24.98 19.72 -12.58
CA TYR A 122 -25.64 18.66 -11.82
C TYR A 122 -26.44 17.73 -12.74
N ASP A 123 -26.94 18.23 -13.87
CA ASP A 123 -27.64 17.40 -14.86
C ASP A 123 -26.67 16.47 -15.61
N LEU A 124 -25.40 16.86 -15.73
CA LEU A 124 -24.34 16.10 -16.39
C LEU A 124 -23.64 15.07 -15.49
N ARG A 125 -23.80 15.15 -14.17
CA ARG A 125 -23.03 14.34 -13.20
C ARG A 125 -23.95 13.66 -12.21
N ARG A 126 -23.68 12.40 -11.86
CA ARG A 126 -24.46 11.73 -10.81
C ARG A 126 -24.18 12.40 -9.47
N THR A 127 -25.23 12.76 -8.73
CA THR A 127 -25.12 13.34 -7.39
C THR A 127 -24.27 12.48 -6.45
N GLY A 128 -24.36 11.14 -6.59
CA GLY A 128 -23.53 10.20 -5.85
C GLY A 128 -22.01 10.36 -6.08
N ASP A 129 -21.60 10.72 -7.31
CA ASP A 129 -20.19 10.95 -7.62
C ASP A 129 -19.68 12.23 -6.95
N LEU A 130 -20.52 13.26 -6.87
CA LEU A 130 -20.19 14.52 -6.19
C LEU A 130 -20.05 14.32 -4.68
N VAL A 131 -20.96 13.54 -4.06
CA VAL A 131 -20.90 13.17 -2.65
C VAL A 131 -19.66 12.31 -2.35
N SER A 132 -19.36 11.33 -3.22
CA SER A 132 -18.19 10.46 -3.08
C SER A 132 -16.87 11.25 -3.13
N ARG A 133 -16.77 12.28 -3.99
CA ARG A 133 -15.60 13.17 -4.05
C ARG A 133 -15.37 13.96 -2.76
N VAL A 134 -16.44 14.37 -2.07
CA VAL A 134 -16.29 15.06 -0.77
C VAL A 134 -15.93 14.08 0.34
N GLY A 135 -16.49 12.88 0.34
CA GLY A 135 -16.26 11.87 1.39
C GLY A 135 -15.01 11.01 1.17
N SER A 136 -15.06 10.14 0.16
CA SER A 136 -14.07 9.09 -0.10
C SER A 136 -12.77 9.65 -0.68
N ASP A 137 -12.84 10.53 -1.69
CA ASP A 137 -11.61 11.05 -2.31
C ASP A 137 -10.77 11.89 -1.35
N THR A 138 -11.42 12.66 -0.45
CA THR A 138 -10.69 13.42 0.58
C THR A 138 -10.10 12.51 1.65
N THR A 139 -10.72 11.35 1.92
CA THR A 139 -10.14 10.32 2.81
C THR A 139 -8.91 9.67 2.16
N LEU A 140 -8.97 9.37 0.87
CA LEU A 140 -7.81 8.88 0.12
C LEU A 140 -6.67 9.91 0.09
N LEU A 141 -7.01 11.20 -0.03
CA LEU A 141 -6.04 12.29 0.08
C LEU A 141 -5.36 12.31 1.46
N ARG A 142 -6.13 12.10 2.54
CA ARG A 142 -5.56 11.97 3.90
C ARG A 142 -4.53 10.86 3.93
N ALA A 143 -4.91 9.66 3.49
CA ALA A 143 -4.05 8.49 3.50
C ALA A 143 -2.77 8.71 2.68
N ALA A 144 -2.88 9.33 1.50
CA ALA A 144 -1.71 9.65 0.67
C ALA A 144 -0.73 10.62 1.37
N LEU A 145 -1.24 11.57 2.17
CA LEU A 145 -0.42 12.54 2.88
C LEU A 145 0.17 12.00 4.18
N THR A 146 -0.60 11.21 4.94
CA THR A 146 -0.16 10.70 6.25
C THR A 146 0.65 9.43 6.11
N GLN A 147 0.24 8.48 5.27
CA GLN A 147 0.98 7.22 5.09
C GLN A 147 2.02 7.39 3.98
N GLY A 148 1.57 7.77 2.78
CA GLY A 148 2.43 7.79 1.60
C GLY A 148 3.65 8.72 1.74
N LEU A 149 3.43 9.98 2.13
CA LEU A 149 4.52 10.96 2.21
C LEU A 149 5.45 10.72 3.39
N VAL A 150 4.93 10.32 4.54
CA VAL A 150 5.76 10.18 5.75
C VAL A 150 6.44 8.84 5.84
N ASP A 151 5.77 7.75 5.52
CA ASP A 151 6.46 6.45 5.45
C ASP A 151 7.52 6.53 4.35
N GLY A 152 7.24 7.23 3.25
CA GLY A 152 8.20 7.48 2.18
C GLY A 152 9.39 8.34 2.63
N ALA A 153 9.15 9.53 3.19
CA ALA A 153 10.23 10.45 3.59
C ALA A 153 11.01 9.94 4.81
N GLY A 154 10.31 9.48 5.85
CA GLY A 154 10.91 8.90 7.04
C GLY A 154 11.65 7.59 6.72
N GLY A 155 11.06 6.74 5.88
CA GLY A 155 11.71 5.53 5.39
C GLY A 155 12.96 5.81 4.55
N ALA A 156 12.94 6.82 3.68
CA ALA A 156 14.11 7.23 2.91
C ALA A 156 15.23 7.78 3.81
N LEU A 157 14.89 8.58 4.83
CA LEU A 157 15.84 9.11 5.80
C LEU A 157 16.46 8.00 6.65
N LEU A 158 15.65 7.09 7.18
CA LEU A 158 16.12 5.91 7.90
C LEU A 158 17.01 5.06 7.00
N PHE A 159 16.60 4.78 5.77
CA PHE A 159 17.39 4.00 4.82
C PHE A 159 18.77 4.63 4.55
N ILE A 160 18.81 5.92 4.20
CA ILE A 160 20.07 6.63 3.96
C ILE A 160 20.93 6.64 5.22
N GLY A 161 20.33 6.95 6.37
CA GLY A 161 21.04 6.99 7.65
C GLY A 161 21.60 5.63 8.06
N SER A 162 20.84 4.55 7.84
CA SER A 162 21.28 3.17 8.09
C SER A 162 22.43 2.78 7.16
N VAL A 163 22.34 3.10 5.86
CA VAL A 163 23.42 2.82 4.89
C VAL A 163 24.69 3.57 5.29
N VAL A 164 24.59 4.85 5.65
CA VAL A 164 25.75 5.65 6.09
C VAL A 164 26.33 5.10 7.40
N ALA A 165 25.49 4.82 8.39
CA ALA A 165 25.94 4.26 9.67
C ALA A 165 26.64 2.92 9.47
N MET A 166 26.06 2.03 8.67
CA MET A 166 26.64 0.72 8.37
C MET A 166 27.95 0.84 7.59
N ALA A 167 28.05 1.76 6.62
CA ALA A 167 29.27 2.04 5.89
C ALA A 167 30.43 2.47 6.80
N VAL A 168 30.12 3.26 7.83
CA VAL A 168 31.10 3.75 8.81
C VAL A 168 31.52 2.64 9.78
N ILE A 169 30.58 1.76 10.17
CA ILE A 169 30.87 0.64 11.09
C ILE A 169 31.65 -0.46 10.38
N ASP A 170 31.14 -0.98 9.27
CA ASP A 170 31.75 -2.06 8.50
C ASP A 170 31.26 -2.05 7.04
N TRP A 171 32.16 -1.61 6.14
CA TRP A 171 31.88 -1.54 4.71
C TRP A 171 31.68 -2.92 4.05
N LEU A 172 32.33 -3.97 4.55
CA LEU A 172 32.20 -5.32 4.01
C LEU A 172 30.82 -5.89 4.32
N LEU A 173 30.33 -5.71 5.56
CA LEU A 173 28.97 -6.09 5.94
C LEU A 173 27.94 -5.35 5.10
N LEU A 174 28.12 -4.03 4.87
CA LEU A 174 27.25 -3.26 3.99
C LEU A 174 27.18 -3.85 2.57
N LEU A 175 28.31 -4.27 2.00
CA LEU A 175 28.33 -4.81 0.64
C LEU A 175 27.57 -6.15 0.57
N ILE A 176 27.74 -7.01 1.58
CA ILE A 176 27.04 -8.29 1.68
C ILE A 176 25.53 -8.07 1.84
N THR A 177 25.11 -7.14 2.70
CA THR A 177 23.68 -6.84 2.88
C THR A 177 23.06 -6.22 1.63
N LEU A 178 23.74 -5.27 0.97
CA LEU A 178 23.27 -4.71 -0.30
C LEU A 178 23.15 -5.78 -1.39
N LEU A 179 24.07 -6.74 -1.45
CA LEU A 179 23.99 -7.86 -2.39
C LEU A 179 22.77 -8.74 -2.11
N MET A 180 22.54 -9.13 -0.86
CA MET A 180 21.38 -9.94 -0.46
C MET A 180 20.05 -9.22 -0.75
N ILE A 181 19.94 -7.94 -0.39
CA ILE A 181 18.77 -7.11 -0.66
C ILE A 181 18.55 -6.98 -2.18
N SER A 182 19.60 -6.75 -2.95
CA SER A 182 19.51 -6.62 -4.42
C SER A 182 19.00 -7.90 -5.08
N ILE A 183 19.48 -9.07 -4.63
CA ILE A 183 19.00 -10.37 -5.11
C ILE A 183 17.51 -10.55 -4.78
N ALA A 184 17.08 -10.23 -3.56
CA ALA A 184 15.68 -10.33 -3.17
C ALA A 184 14.78 -9.38 -3.98
N VAL A 185 15.18 -8.12 -4.12
CA VAL A 185 14.44 -7.13 -4.92
C VAL A 185 14.36 -7.56 -6.39
N ALA A 186 15.44 -8.09 -6.96
CA ALA A 186 15.44 -8.62 -8.32
C ALA A 186 14.49 -9.82 -8.47
N ALA A 187 14.54 -10.78 -7.54
CA ALA A 187 13.65 -11.93 -7.53
C ALA A 187 12.17 -11.51 -7.44
N ILE A 188 11.84 -10.60 -6.54
CA ILE A 188 10.49 -10.03 -6.40
C ILE A 188 10.09 -9.30 -7.69
N GLY A 189 10.97 -8.46 -8.25
CA GLY A 189 10.70 -7.65 -9.44
C GLY A 189 10.42 -8.49 -10.69
N VAL A 190 11.24 -9.52 -10.95
CA VAL A 190 11.03 -10.47 -12.06
C VAL A 190 9.70 -11.21 -11.90
N THR A 191 9.40 -11.59 -10.66
CA THR A 191 8.27 -12.44 -10.35
C THR A 191 6.94 -11.69 -10.33
N SER A 192 6.95 -10.42 -9.90
CA SER A 192 5.78 -9.55 -9.81
C SER A 192 5.01 -9.43 -11.13
N ARG A 193 5.71 -9.35 -12.27
CA ARG A 193 5.08 -9.32 -13.60
C ARG A 193 4.30 -10.60 -13.89
N ARG A 194 4.83 -11.76 -13.52
CA ARG A 194 4.18 -13.06 -13.72
C ARG A 194 2.97 -13.22 -12.79
N ILE A 195 3.10 -12.85 -11.52
CA ILE A 195 1.99 -12.84 -10.56
C ILE A 195 0.88 -11.96 -11.10
N ARG A 196 1.17 -10.70 -11.46
CA ARG A 196 0.17 -9.75 -11.97
C ARG A 196 -0.58 -10.29 -13.19
N ALA A 197 0.13 -10.92 -14.13
CA ALA A 197 -0.48 -11.54 -15.30
C ALA A 197 -1.39 -12.73 -14.93
N ALA A 198 -0.93 -13.61 -14.04
CA ALA A 198 -1.72 -14.76 -13.57
C ALA A 198 -2.95 -14.31 -12.76
N THR A 199 -2.81 -13.29 -11.90
CA THR A 199 -3.93 -12.70 -11.15
C THR A 199 -4.96 -12.09 -12.10
N THR A 200 -4.51 -11.37 -13.14
CA THR A 200 -5.43 -10.80 -14.14
C THR A 200 -6.24 -11.89 -14.83
N LYS A 201 -5.59 -12.99 -15.25
CA LYS A 201 -6.26 -14.14 -15.84
C LYS A 201 -7.22 -14.83 -14.86
N ALA A 202 -6.81 -15.01 -13.60
CA ALA A 202 -7.67 -15.60 -12.58
C ALA A 202 -8.95 -14.76 -12.38
N GLN A 203 -8.81 -13.44 -12.29
CA GLN A 203 -9.95 -12.52 -12.14
C GLN A 203 -10.89 -12.53 -13.35
N GLU A 204 -10.34 -12.64 -14.57
CA GLU A 204 -11.16 -12.80 -15.79
C GLU A 204 -11.98 -14.10 -15.75
N ARG A 205 -11.38 -15.22 -15.34
CA ARG A 205 -12.09 -16.51 -15.20
C ARG A 205 -13.15 -16.49 -14.10
N VAL A 206 -12.85 -15.87 -12.96
CA VAL A 206 -13.84 -15.66 -11.89
C VAL A 206 -15.01 -14.80 -12.39
N GLY A 207 -14.73 -13.73 -13.15
CA GLY A 207 -15.77 -12.90 -13.75
C GLY A 207 -16.67 -13.67 -14.72
N ASN A 208 -16.09 -14.50 -15.60
CA ASN A 208 -16.83 -15.36 -16.52
C ASN A 208 -17.70 -16.38 -15.78
N MET A 209 -17.13 -17.03 -14.76
CA MET A 209 -17.84 -17.98 -13.90
C MET A 209 -19.05 -17.30 -13.21
N SER A 210 -18.85 -16.12 -12.61
CA SER A 210 -19.92 -15.36 -11.96
C SER A 210 -21.04 -15.00 -12.93
N ALA A 211 -20.70 -14.55 -14.14
CA ALA A 211 -21.70 -14.25 -15.18
C ALA A 211 -22.45 -15.52 -15.65
N SER A 212 -21.77 -16.66 -15.74
CA SER A 212 -22.39 -17.96 -16.05
C SER A 212 -23.37 -18.39 -14.96
N VAL A 213 -23.00 -18.25 -13.68
CA VAL A 213 -23.89 -18.52 -12.55
C VAL A 213 -25.11 -17.59 -12.57
N GLU A 214 -24.91 -16.29 -12.77
CA GLU A 214 -26.00 -15.31 -12.83
C GLU A 214 -26.99 -15.64 -13.95
N ARG A 215 -26.49 -15.98 -15.14
CA ARG A 215 -27.33 -16.44 -16.27
C ARG A 215 -28.07 -17.72 -15.94
N ALA A 216 -27.40 -18.70 -15.35
CA ALA A 216 -28.01 -19.99 -15.01
C ALA A 216 -29.12 -19.84 -13.95
N LEU A 217 -28.90 -19.02 -12.92
CA LEU A 217 -29.92 -18.73 -11.90
C LEU A 217 -31.12 -17.98 -12.50
N SER A 218 -30.86 -17.00 -13.36
CA SER A 218 -31.93 -16.25 -14.06
C SER A 218 -32.77 -17.15 -14.98
N ALA A 219 -32.16 -18.17 -15.58
CA ALA A 219 -32.81 -19.11 -16.50
C ALA A 219 -33.13 -20.49 -15.87
N VAL A 220 -33.13 -20.60 -14.54
CA VAL A 220 -33.17 -21.90 -13.84
C VAL A 220 -34.38 -22.76 -14.20
N ARG A 221 -35.55 -22.12 -14.42
CA ARG A 221 -36.78 -22.82 -14.83
C ARG A 221 -36.62 -23.46 -16.21
N THR A 222 -36.02 -22.75 -17.16
CA THR A 222 -35.75 -23.24 -18.52
C THR A 222 -34.70 -24.35 -18.51
N ILE A 223 -33.65 -24.21 -17.70
CA ILE A 223 -32.61 -25.23 -17.56
C ILE A 223 -33.20 -26.54 -17.01
N ARG A 224 -34.03 -26.47 -15.97
CA ARG A 224 -34.71 -27.65 -15.41
C ARG A 224 -35.72 -28.27 -16.37
N ALA A 225 -36.49 -27.45 -17.08
CA ALA A 225 -37.42 -27.93 -18.10
C ALA A 225 -36.69 -28.67 -19.24
N ALA A 226 -35.48 -28.23 -19.60
CA ALA A 226 -34.63 -28.84 -20.62
C ALA A 226 -33.72 -29.97 -20.08
N ARG A 227 -33.75 -30.28 -18.77
CA ARG A 227 -32.82 -31.19 -18.08
C ARG A 227 -31.34 -30.91 -18.42
N ALA A 228 -30.98 -29.64 -18.48
CA ALA A 228 -29.65 -29.18 -18.91
C ALA A 228 -28.68 -28.86 -17.75
N GLU A 229 -29.02 -29.23 -16.51
CA GLU A 229 -28.27 -28.88 -15.30
C GLU A 229 -26.80 -29.33 -15.38
N SER A 230 -26.55 -30.57 -15.80
CA SER A 230 -25.19 -31.12 -15.91
C SER A 230 -24.33 -30.36 -16.92
N ARG A 231 -24.92 -29.89 -18.02
CA ARG A 231 -24.22 -29.14 -19.06
C ARG A 231 -23.81 -27.76 -18.56
N GLU A 232 -24.73 -27.03 -17.93
CA GLU A 232 -24.43 -25.70 -17.37
C GLU A 232 -23.44 -25.78 -16.20
N SER A 233 -23.57 -26.82 -15.36
CA SER A 233 -22.63 -27.10 -14.28
C SER A 233 -21.21 -27.39 -14.80
N ALA A 234 -21.08 -28.21 -15.85
CA ALA A 234 -19.78 -28.50 -16.47
C ALA A 234 -19.09 -27.25 -17.04
N GLN A 235 -19.85 -26.33 -17.63
CA GLN A 235 -19.32 -25.06 -18.12
C GLN A 235 -18.79 -24.19 -16.95
N ILE A 236 -19.57 -24.04 -15.89
CA ILE A 236 -19.17 -23.29 -14.69
C ILE A 236 -17.94 -23.94 -14.04
N GLN A 237 -17.91 -25.26 -13.95
CA GLN A 237 -16.78 -26.02 -13.41
C GLN A 237 -15.50 -25.81 -14.22
N THR A 238 -15.61 -25.66 -15.54
CA THR A 238 -14.46 -25.37 -16.41
C THR A 238 -13.86 -24.00 -16.07
N ASP A 239 -14.68 -22.94 -16.00
CA ASP A 239 -14.21 -21.60 -15.62
C ASP A 239 -13.61 -21.59 -14.20
N ALA A 240 -14.23 -22.32 -13.27
CA ALA A 240 -13.74 -22.48 -11.90
C ALA A 240 -12.37 -23.18 -11.84
N THR A 241 -12.19 -24.24 -12.64
CA THR A 241 -10.94 -25.00 -12.71
C THR A 241 -9.81 -24.16 -13.32
N GLU A 242 -10.10 -23.36 -14.34
CA GLU A 242 -9.12 -22.44 -14.90
C GLU A 242 -8.72 -21.35 -13.90
N ALA A 243 -9.68 -20.77 -13.16
CA ALA A 243 -9.38 -19.81 -12.10
C ALA A 243 -8.50 -20.45 -11.00
N TYR A 244 -8.83 -21.67 -10.57
CA TYR A 244 -8.03 -22.46 -9.64
C TYR A 244 -6.60 -22.68 -10.16
N SER A 245 -6.43 -23.09 -11.42
CA SER A 245 -5.11 -23.33 -12.01
C SER A 245 -4.22 -22.07 -12.00
N GLN A 246 -4.80 -20.89 -12.26
CA GLN A 246 -4.06 -19.63 -12.16
C GLN A 246 -3.74 -19.28 -10.71
N GLY A 247 -4.65 -19.56 -9.77
CA GLY A 247 -4.42 -19.43 -8.34
C GLY A 247 -3.24 -20.28 -7.85
N VAL A 248 -3.20 -21.57 -8.24
CA VAL A 248 -2.09 -22.47 -7.93
C VAL A 248 -0.78 -21.98 -8.54
N LYS A 249 -0.82 -21.45 -9.77
CA LYS A 249 0.36 -20.84 -10.41
C LYS A 249 0.90 -19.64 -9.62
N ILE A 250 0.02 -18.80 -9.07
CA ILE A 250 0.41 -17.69 -8.19
C ILE A 250 1.01 -18.23 -6.88
N ALA A 251 0.38 -19.24 -6.28
CA ALA A 251 0.86 -19.85 -5.04
C ALA A 251 2.25 -20.50 -5.21
N GLY A 252 2.45 -21.27 -6.28
CA GLY A 252 3.75 -21.87 -6.59
C GLY A 252 4.84 -20.86 -6.95
N ILE A 253 4.46 -19.65 -7.35
CA ILE A 253 5.39 -18.54 -7.50
C ILE A 253 5.72 -17.93 -6.12
N ASN A 254 4.72 -17.65 -5.30
CA ASN A 254 4.89 -17.08 -3.97
C ASN A 254 5.66 -17.99 -3.01
N SER A 255 5.57 -19.31 -3.18
CA SER A 255 6.29 -20.28 -2.35
C SER A 255 7.80 -20.10 -2.38
N TRP A 256 8.35 -19.50 -3.44
CA TRP A 256 9.77 -19.18 -3.55
C TRP A 256 10.09 -17.72 -3.17
N VAL A 257 9.16 -16.80 -3.42
CA VAL A 257 9.35 -15.38 -3.11
C VAL A 257 9.46 -15.15 -1.60
N THR A 258 8.60 -15.78 -0.81
CA THR A 258 8.58 -15.57 0.65
C THR A 258 9.88 -16.06 1.32
N PRO A 259 10.40 -17.26 1.03
CA PRO A 259 11.69 -17.69 1.56
C PRO A 259 12.86 -16.82 1.10
N ILE A 260 12.92 -16.40 -0.17
CA ILE A 260 13.99 -15.52 -0.67
C ILE A 260 13.96 -14.18 0.07
N GLY A 261 12.77 -13.59 0.24
CA GLY A 261 12.60 -12.37 1.02
C GLY A 261 12.97 -12.57 2.49
N GLY A 262 12.58 -13.69 3.09
CA GLY A 262 12.93 -14.03 4.47
C GLY A 262 14.42 -14.24 4.69
N LEU A 263 15.11 -14.92 3.77
CA LEU A 263 16.56 -15.12 3.81
C LEU A 263 17.31 -13.80 3.65
N ALA A 264 16.87 -12.92 2.75
CA ALA A 264 17.48 -11.60 2.61
C ALA A 264 17.21 -10.69 3.81
N ALA A 265 16.03 -10.80 4.43
CA ALA A 265 15.73 -10.05 5.64
C ALA A 265 16.55 -10.56 6.83
N ASN A 266 16.57 -11.87 7.08
CA ASN A 266 17.24 -12.44 8.26
C ASN A 266 18.76 -12.57 8.08
N GLY A 267 19.25 -12.82 6.87
CA GLY A 267 20.69 -12.92 6.60
C GLY A 267 21.41 -11.59 6.50
N ALA A 268 20.66 -10.47 6.55
CA ALA A 268 21.22 -9.11 6.60
C ALA A 268 21.37 -8.56 8.04
N PHE A 269 20.88 -9.29 9.05
CA PHE A 269 21.02 -8.99 10.48
C PHE A 269 21.86 -10.08 11.17
#